data_AF-A0A2I0VAE0-F1
#
_entry.id   AF-A0A2I0VAE0-F1
#
_cell.length_a   1.000
_cell.length_b   1.000
_cell.length_c   1.000
_cell.angle_alpha   90.00
_cell.angle_beta   90.00
_cell.angle_gamma   90.00
#
_symmetry.space_group_name_H-M   'P 1'
#
loop_
_entity.id
_entity.type
_entity.pdbx_description
1 polymer ?
#
loop_
_entity_poly.entity_id
_entity_poly.type
_entity_poly.pdbx_seq_one_letter_code
_entity_poly.pdbx_strand_id
1 'polypeptide(L)'
;MKSSPILNQAIKFYSKKLYSFFEEEFLHGLGGLNIEHSSSDLSIFSVTNIDNSTDSHNWIVNFNSLEGTIECSCAKFEMMGILCSHCMRVMRQLDIVNIPIKYLLPRWSDNARKDLYSDGKIPCLGINACQPIEGSTNLMFRNYIYMLICI
;
A
#
# COMPACT_ATOMS: atom_id res chain seq x y z
N MET A 1 8.92 -19.04 -11.48
CA MET A 1 9.35 -17.85 -10.70
C MET A 1 8.40 -16.71 -11.01
N LYS A 2 7.86 -16.01 -10.01
CA LYS A 2 7.05 -14.80 -10.24
C LYS A 2 7.98 -13.74 -10.83
N SER A 3 7.85 -13.45 -12.13
CA SER A 3 8.75 -12.60 -12.92
C SER A 3 8.48 -11.09 -12.76
N SER A 4 7.49 -10.71 -11.95
CA SER A 4 7.10 -9.31 -11.77
C SER A 4 8.11 -8.53 -10.92
N PRO A 5 8.68 -7.41 -11.41
CA PRO A 5 9.64 -6.60 -10.64
C PRO A 5 9.09 -6.13 -9.30
N ILE A 6 7.82 -5.73 -9.25
CA ILE A 6 7.17 -5.25 -8.02
C ILE A 6 7.05 -6.35 -6.95
N LEU A 7 6.75 -7.60 -7.35
CA LEU A 7 6.70 -8.74 -6.42
C LEU A 7 8.11 -9.10 -5.94
N ASN A 8 9.10 -9.01 -6.82
CA ASN A 8 10.50 -9.23 -6.46
C ASN A 8 11.06 -8.15 -5.51
N GLN A 9 10.56 -6.92 -5.60
CA GLN A 9 10.89 -5.87 -4.63
C GLN A 9 10.17 -6.13 -3.31
N ALA A 10 8.87 -6.45 -3.35
CA ALA A 10 8.05 -6.72 -2.18
C ALA A 10 8.60 -7.88 -1.33
N ILE A 11 8.99 -8.99 -1.97
CA ILE A 11 9.51 -10.19 -1.25
C ILE A 11 10.85 -9.93 -0.56
N LYS A 12 11.65 -8.99 -1.07
CA LYS A 12 12.93 -8.60 -0.49
C LYS A 12 12.76 -7.63 0.69
N PHE A 13 11.67 -6.87 0.69
CA PHE A 13 11.43 -5.85 1.70
C PHE A 13 10.54 -6.38 2.83
N TYR A 14 9.35 -6.88 2.52
CA TYR A 14 8.36 -7.26 3.51
C TYR A 14 8.70 -8.58 4.20
N SER A 15 8.30 -8.70 5.48
CA SER A 15 8.25 -10.01 6.13
C SER A 15 7.32 -10.96 5.37
N LYS A 16 7.55 -12.27 5.50
CA LYS A 16 6.76 -13.31 4.79
C LYS A 16 5.24 -13.12 4.92
N LYS A 17 4.75 -12.76 6.12
CA LYS A 17 3.32 -12.54 6.39
C LYS A 17 2.77 -11.33 5.65
N LEU A 18 3.52 -10.22 5.65
CA LEU A 18 3.14 -8.98 4.96
C LEU A 18 3.23 -9.11 3.44
N TYR A 19 4.22 -9.86 2.95
CA TYR A 19 4.30 -10.20 1.55
C TYR A 19 3.04 -10.92 1.07
N SER A 20 2.47 -11.85 1.85
CA SER A 20 1.23 -12.53 1.49
C SER A 20 0.05 -11.57 1.32
N PHE A 21 -0.13 -10.61 2.24
CA PHE A 21 -1.17 -9.58 2.12
C PHE A 21 -0.93 -8.67 0.91
N PHE A 22 0.31 -8.25 0.71
CA PHE A 22 0.69 -7.46 -0.46
C PHE A 22 0.40 -8.20 -1.76
N GLU A 23 0.73 -9.48 -1.82
CA GLU A 23 0.51 -10.32 -3.00
C GLU A 23 -0.97 -10.49 -3.31
N GLU A 24 -1.82 -10.65 -2.30
CA GLU A 24 -3.26 -10.69 -2.46
C GLU A 24 -3.80 -9.38 -3.06
N GLU A 25 -3.41 -8.23 -2.49
CA GLU A 25 -3.79 -6.91 -3.04
C GLU A 25 -3.30 -6.73 -4.48
N PHE A 26 -2.06 -7.15 -4.75
CA PHE A 26 -1.48 -7.09 -6.07
C PHE A 26 -2.31 -7.93 -7.05
N LEU A 27 -2.52 -9.23 -6.77
CA LEU A 27 -3.29 -10.13 -7.63
C LEU A 27 -4.72 -9.65 -7.84
N HIS A 28 -5.38 -9.15 -6.80
CA HIS A 28 -6.71 -8.57 -6.92
C HIS A 28 -6.70 -7.36 -7.88
N GLY A 29 -5.72 -6.47 -7.74
CA GLY A 29 -5.53 -5.33 -8.64
C GLY A 29 -5.20 -5.71 -10.08
N LEU A 30 -4.78 -6.95 -10.34
CA LEU A 30 -4.46 -7.41 -11.68
C LEU A 30 -5.66 -7.86 -12.50
N GLY A 31 -6.68 -8.41 -11.86
CA GLY A 31 -7.73 -9.16 -12.53
C GLY A 31 -9.12 -9.06 -11.92
N GLY A 32 -9.28 -8.37 -10.79
CA GLY A 32 -10.59 -8.13 -10.17
C GLY A 32 -11.14 -6.71 -10.38
N LEU A 33 -10.35 -5.81 -10.97
CA LEU A 33 -10.68 -4.39 -11.04
C LEU A 33 -10.74 -3.83 -12.46
N ASN A 34 -11.81 -3.10 -12.75
CA ASN A 34 -11.90 -2.22 -13.91
C ASN A 34 -11.29 -0.85 -13.58
N ILE A 35 -10.77 -0.17 -14.60
CA ILE A 35 -10.18 1.16 -14.46
C ILE A 35 -10.67 2.07 -15.58
N GLU A 36 -11.11 3.26 -15.19
CA GLU A 36 -11.48 4.34 -16.08
C GLU A 36 -10.66 5.57 -15.72
N HIS A 37 -10.16 6.27 -16.74
CA HIS A 37 -9.40 7.49 -16.54
C HIS A 37 -10.35 8.69 -16.64
N SER A 38 -10.41 9.50 -15.57
CA SER A 38 -11.40 10.58 -15.45
C SER A 38 -10.83 11.96 -15.81
N SER A 39 -9.50 12.10 -15.87
CA SER A 39 -8.81 13.34 -16.24
C SER A 39 -8.22 13.26 -17.66
N SER A 40 -7.54 14.29 -18.15
CA SER A 40 -6.75 14.21 -19.40
C SER A 40 -5.25 14.04 -19.12
N ASP A 41 -4.80 14.41 -17.93
CA ASP A 41 -3.42 14.50 -17.49
C ASP A 41 -2.94 13.28 -16.68
N LEU A 42 -3.71 12.19 -16.63
CA LEU A 42 -3.37 10.98 -15.88
C LEU A 42 -3.27 11.20 -14.37
N SER A 43 -4.01 12.20 -13.84
CA SER A 43 -4.02 12.53 -12.42
C SER A 43 -5.13 11.85 -11.62
N ILE A 44 -6.26 11.49 -12.24
CA ILE A 44 -7.43 10.91 -11.54
C ILE A 44 -7.95 9.68 -12.28
N PHE A 45 -8.07 8.59 -11.53
CA PHE A 45 -8.61 7.31 -11.99
C PHE A 45 -9.82 6.89 -11.15
N SER A 46 -10.85 6.38 -11.82
CA SER A 46 -11.97 5.68 -11.21
C SER A 46 -11.73 4.18 -11.31
N VAL A 47 -11.82 3.48 -10.19
CA VAL A 47 -11.57 2.03 -10.09
C VAL A 47 -12.80 1.36 -9.50
N THR A 48 -13.23 0.27 -10.11
CA THR A 48 -14.44 -0.47 -9.71
C THR A 48 -14.14 -1.96 -9.73
N ASN A 49 -14.92 -2.78 -9.01
CA ASN A 49 -14.80 -4.22 -9.18
C ASN A 49 -15.43 -4.67 -10.51
N ILE A 50 -14.87 -5.72 -11.11
CA ILE A 50 -15.36 -6.28 -12.37
C ILE A 50 -16.68 -7.03 -12.19
N ASP A 51 -16.91 -7.62 -11.02
CA ASP A 51 -18.21 -8.16 -10.66
C ASP A 51 -19.17 -6.99 -10.45
N ASN A 52 -19.80 -6.57 -11.54
CA ASN A 52 -20.86 -5.56 -11.63
C ASN A 52 -22.13 -6.00 -10.88
N SER A 53 -22.00 -6.39 -9.61
CA SER A 53 -23.11 -6.43 -8.68
C SER A 53 -23.72 -5.04 -8.62
N THR A 54 -25.03 -4.98 -8.41
CA THR A 54 -25.90 -3.79 -8.56
C THR A 54 -25.55 -2.61 -7.63
N ASP A 55 -24.44 -2.70 -6.90
CA ASP A 55 -23.91 -1.71 -5.97
C ASP A 55 -22.39 -1.56 -6.15
N SER A 56 -21.94 -1.36 -7.39
CA SER A 56 -20.51 -1.23 -7.71
C SER A 56 -19.98 0.06 -7.09
N HIS A 57 -19.32 -0.06 -5.95
CA HIS A 57 -18.63 1.06 -5.32
C HIS A 57 -17.47 1.52 -6.20
N ASN A 58 -17.38 2.83 -6.41
CA ASN A 58 -16.32 3.44 -7.20
C ASN A 58 -15.28 4.07 -6.27
N TRP A 59 -14.03 3.62 -6.40
CA TRP A 59 -12.89 4.21 -5.70
C TRP A 59 -12.18 5.21 -6.60
N ILE A 60 -11.82 6.35 -6.04
CA ILE A 60 -11.03 7.36 -6.72
C ILE A 60 -9.57 7.18 -6.31
N VAL A 61 -8.69 7.14 -7.30
CA VAL A 61 -7.25 7.12 -7.11
C VAL A 61 -6.66 8.37 -7.73
N ASN A 62 -5.99 9.17 -6.91
CA ASN A 62 -5.25 10.35 -7.33
C ASN A 62 -3.78 9.99 -7.52
N PHE A 63 -3.22 10.34 -8.67
CA PHE A 63 -1.81 10.23 -8.97
C PHE A 63 -1.22 11.62 -9.20
N ASN A 64 -0.20 11.97 -8.43
CA ASN A 64 0.58 13.17 -8.65
C ASN A 64 1.92 12.78 -9.29
N SER A 65 2.07 13.11 -10.57
CA SER A 65 3.28 12.80 -11.34
C SER A 65 4.51 13.60 -10.89
N LEU A 66 4.32 14.81 -10.35
CA LEU A 66 5.41 15.66 -9.86
C LEU A 66 5.98 15.11 -8.55
N GLU A 67 5.11 14.75 -7.62
CA GLU A 67 5.50 14.22 -6.30
C GLU A 67 5.71 12.71 -6.30
N GLY A 68 5.30 12.01 -7.36
CA GLY A 68 5.28 10.55 -7.42
C GLY A 68 4.43 9.95 -6.29
N THR A 69 3.29 10.56 -5.98
CA THR A 69 2.33 10.04 -4.99
C THR A 69 1.13 9.41 -5.68
N ILE A 70 0.62 8.36 -5.04
CA ILE A 70 -0.61 7.67 -5.37
C ILE A 70 -1.45 7.51 -4.10
N GLU A 71 -2.68 8.00 -4.14
CA GLU A 71 -3.59 8.04 -3.00
C GLU A 71 -4.94 7.51 -3.42
N CYS A 72 -5.57 6.67 -2.61
CA CYS A 72 -6.86 6.08 -2.92
C CYS A 72 -7.90 6.44 -1.86
N SER A 73 -9.12 6.74 -2.30
CA SER A 73 -10.26 7.05 -1.42
C SER A 73 -10.60 5.94 -0.43
N CYS A 74 -10.12 4.70 -0.63
CA CYS A 74 -10.29 3.62 0.34
C CYS A 74 -9.42 3.76 1.61
N ALA A 75 -8.44 4.69 1.62
CA ALA A 75 -7.55 5.00 2.74
C ALA A 75 -6.75 3.81 3.32
N LYS A 76 -6.59 2.71 2.57
CA LYS A 76 -5.93 1.49 3.08
C LYS A 76 -4.47 1.71 3.43
N PHE A 77 -3.76 2.58 2.70
CA PHE A 77 -2.37 2.86 3.02
C PHE A 77 -2.24 3.67 4.31
N GLU A 78 -3.12 4.62 4.54
CA GLU A 78 -3.20 5.44 5.74
C GLU A 78 -3.54 4.55 6.95
N MET A 79 -4.45 3.58 6.76
CA MET A 79 -4.90 2.67 7.81
C MET A 79 -3.90 1.53 8.11
N MET A 80 -3.32 0.92 7.08
CA MET A 80 -2.52 -0.31 7.20
C MET A 80 -1.06 -0.13 6.81
N GLY A 81 -0.69 0.95 6.13
CA GLY A 81 0.65 1.15 5.58
C GLY A 81 1.01 0.20 4.43
N ILE A 82 0.01 -0.35 3.75
CA ILE A 82 0.14 -1.22 2.58
C ILE A 82 -0.73 -0.63 1.47
N LEU A 83 -0.19 -0.54 0.25
CA LEU A 83 -0.93 -0.09 -0.91
C LEU A 83 -2.09 -1.04 -1.23
N CYS A 84 -3.27 -0.49 -1.50
CA CYS A 84 -4.44 -1.29 -1.89
C CYS A 84 -4.37 -1.78 -3.34
N SER A 85 -5.20 -2.78 -3.65
CA SER A 85 -5.44 -3.25 -5.02
C SER A 85 -5.79 -2.14 -6.00
N HIS A 86 -6.52 -1.09 -5.58
CA HIS A 86 -6.86 0.05 -6.45
C HIS A 86 -5.61 0.83 -6.88
N CYS A 87 -4.72 1.14 -5.93
CA CYS A 87 -3.43 1.76 -6.24
C CYS A 87 -2.58 0.85 -7.14
N MET A 88 -2.58 -0.46 -6.89
CA MET A 88 -1.85 -1.42 -7.74
C MET A 88 -2.37 -1.44 -9.18
N ARG A 89 -3.69 -1.36 -9.37
CA ARG A 89 -4.32 -1.33 -10.70
C ARG A 89 -3.89 -0.09 -11.48
N VAL A 90 -3.83 1.06 -10.81
CA VAL A 90 -3.40 2.34 -11.40
C VAL A 90 -1.89 2.34 -11.66
N MET A 91 -1.07 1.86 -10.73
CA MET A 91 0.38 1.69 -10.94
C MET A 91 0.67 0.85 -12.19
N ARG A 92 -0.09 -0.24 -12.38
CA ARG A 92 -0.01 -1.04 -13.61
C ARG A 92 -0.40 -0.24 -14.85
N GLN A 93 -1.48 0.54 -14.79
CA GLN A 93 -1.94 1.35 -15.91
C GLN A 93 -0.92 2.42 -16.32
N LEU A 94 -0.12 2.89 -15.36
CA LEU A 94 0.96 3.86 -15.52
C LEU A 94 2.34 3.22 -15.77
N ASP A 95 2.39 1.90 -15.97
CA ASP A 95 3.64 1.11 -16.13
C ASP A 95 4.68 1.34 -15.02
N ILE A 96 4.21 1.63 -13.79
CA ILE A 96 5.07 1.74 -12.61
C ILE A 96 5.45 0.33 -12.16
N VAL A 97 6.68 -0.06 -12.50
CA VAL A 97 7.17 -1.43 -12.27
C VAL A 97 7.68 -1.72 -10.85
N ASN A 98 7.91 -0.68 -10.04
CA ASN A 98 8.43 -0.78 -8.68
C ASN A 98 7.59 0.04 -7.70
N ILE A 99 7.47 -0.43 -6.46
CA ILE A 99 6.89 0.30 -5.33
C ILE A 99 7.76 1.51 -5.04
N PRO A 100 7.22 2.74 -5.08
CA PRO A 100 7.96 3.93 -4.67
C PRO A 100 8.38 3.81 -3.19
N ILE A 101 9.61 4.22 -2.87
CA ILE A 101 10.24 4.02 -1.55
C ILE A 101 9.37 4.57 -0.41
N LYS A 102 8.63 5.66 -0.63
CA LYS A 102 7.72 6.26 0.36
C LYS A 102 6.60 5.31 0.84
N TYR A 103 6.26 4.29 0.05
CA TYR A 103 5.26 3.27 0.41
C TYR A 103 5.88 2.02 1.06
N LEU A 104 7.22 1.95 1.15
CA LEU A 104 7.96 0.88 1.81
C LEU A 104 8.30 1.28 3.26
N LEU A 105 7.32 1.14 4.15
CA LEU A 105 7.47 1.58 5.55
C LEU A 105 8.42 0.64 6.34
N PRO A 106 9.47 1.15 7.02
CA PRO A 106 10.44 0.32 7.74
C PRO A 106 9.83 -0.64 8.77
N ARG A 107 8.74 -0.24 9.43
CA ARG A 107 7.99 -1.09 10.39
C ARG A 107 7.45 -2.38 9.79
N TRP A 108 7.33 -2.44 8.46
CA TRP A 108 6.85 -3.58 7.70
C TRP A 108 7.98 -4.39 7.05
N SER A 109 9.23 -3.95 7.21
CA SER A 109 10.38 -4.69 6.69
C SER A 109 10.61 -6.01 7.44
N ASP A 110 11.23 -6.99 6.79
CA ASP A 110 11.62 -8.25 7.44
C ASP A 110 12.61 -8.02 8.61
N ASN A 111 13.38 -6.93 8.54
CA ASN A 111 14.31 -6.53 9.58
C ASN A 111 13.65 -5.78 10.74
N ALA A 112 12.37 -5.42 10.67
CA ALA A 112 11.68 -4.67 11.72
C ALA A 112 11.78 -5.34 13.11
N ARG A 113 11.83 -6.67 13.16
CA ARG A 113 12.08 -7.41 14.42
C ARG A 113 13.54 -7.40 14.85
N LYS A 114 14.48 -7.45 13.92
CA LYS A 114 15.93 -7.44 14.22
C LYS A 114 16.34 -6.09 14.80
N ASP A 115 15.81 -5.01 14.25
CA ASP A 115 16.07 -3.63 14.69
C ASP A 115 15.59 -3.36 16.13
N LEU A 116 14.65 -4.16 16.66
CA LEU A 116 14.16 -4.06 18.04
C LEU A 116 15.06 -4.79 19.06
N TYR A 117 15.81 -5.81 18.63
CA TYR A 117 16.70 -6.59 19.50
C TYR A 117 18.17 -6.20 19.37
N SER A 118 18.55 -5.47 18.31
CA SER A 118 19.86 -4.86 18.17
C SER A 118 19.86 -3.47 18.80
N ASP A 119 20.15 -3.43 20.09
CA ASP A 119 20.35 -2.23 20.91
C ASP A 119 21.15 -1.12 20.18
N GLY A 120 20.55 0.07 20.06
CA GLY A 120 21.29 1.33 20.13
C GLY A 120 21.43 2.24 18.90
N LYS A 121 21.06 1.86 17.67
CA LYS A 121 21.11 2.80 16.52
C LYS A 121 19.99 2.55 15.52
N ILE A 122 18.93 3.35 15.61
CA ILE A 122 18.01 3.57 14.50
C ILE A 122 18.82 4.31 13.41
N PRO A 123 19.07 3.75 12.21
CA PRO A 123 19.42 4.57 11.07
C PRO A 123 18.12 5.22 10.65
N CYS A 124 17.85 6.39 11.21
CA CYS A 124 16.88 7.30 10.63
C CYS A 124 17.40 7.64 9.23
N LEU A 125 16.84 6.99 8.21
CA LEU A 125 16.79 7.57 6.88
C LEU A 125 15.88 8.80 7.04
N GLY A 126 16.52 9.91 7.38
CA GLY A 126 15.87 11.12 7.84
C GLY A 126 14.91 11.64 6.80
N ILE A 127 13.62 11.56 7.11
CA ILE A 127 12.60 12.44 6.57
C ILE A 127 11.61 12.70 7.72
N ASN A 128 11.79 13.87 8.34
CA ASN A 128 10.88 14.68 9.17
C ASN A 128 9.87 13.98 10.10
N ALA A 129 10.01 14.30 11.39
CA ALA A 129 9.16 13.86 12.49
C ALA A 129 7.64 14.05 12.23
N CYS A 130 6.86 12.97 12.36
CA CYS A 130 5.42 13.07 12.49
C CYS A 130 5.06 13.48 13.93
N GLN A 131 4.41 14.62 14.09
CA GLN A 131 3.67 14.95 15.32
C GLN A 131 2.39 14.07 15.38
N PRO A 132 1.96 13.61 16.57
CA PRO A 132 0.73 12.84 16.70
C PRO A 132 -0.50 13.72 16.45
N ILE A 133 -1.42 13.27 15.59
CA ILE A 133 -2.75 13.86 15.49
C ILE A 133 -3.64 13.11 16.49
N GLU A 134 -4.08 13.81 17.54
CA GLU A 134 -5.05 13.28 18.49
C GLU A 134 -6.44 13.13 17.85
N GLY A 135 -7.06 11.97 18.10
CA GLY A 135 -8.51 11.81 17.98
C GLY A 135 -9.01 11.22 16.66
N SER A 136 -9.04 9.88 16.58
CA SER A 136 -10.25 9.20 16.12
C SER A 136 -10.27 7.76 16.61
N THR A 137 -11.27 7.47 17.42
CA THR A 137 -11.52 6.20 18.08
C THR A 137 -11.84 5.11 17.07
N ASN A 138 -10.99 4.09 16.97
CA ASN A 138 -11.40 2.80 16.45
C ASN A 138 -10.61 1.68 17.15
N LEU A 139 -11.16 1.24 18.29
CA LEU A 139 -10.65 0.12 19.09
C LEU A 139 -10.56 -1.20 18.30
N MET A 140 -11.25 -1.32 17.16
CA MET A 140 -11.12 -2.46 16.25
C MET A 140 -9.74 -2.53 15.57
N PHE A 141 -9.09 -1.40 15.27
CA PHE A 141 -7.84 -1.36 14.51
C PHE A 141 -6.59 -1.60 15.36
N ARG A 142 -6.61 -1.23 16.64
CA ARG A 142 -5.56 -1.68 17.58
C ARG A 142 -5.52 -3.20 17.59
N ASN A 143 -6.66 -3.88 17.71
CA ASN A 143 -6.68 -5.34 17.81
C ASN A 143 -6.23 -6.05 16.52
N TYR A 144 -6.54 -5.53 15.32
CA TYR A 144 -6.08 -6.13 14.06
C TYR A 144 -4.56 -5.94 13.84
N ILE A 145 -4.01 -4.78 14.23
CA ILE A 145 -2.57 -4.52 14.15
C ILE A 145 -1.80 -5.24 15.27
N TYR A 146 -2.32 -5.32 16.50
CA TYR A 146 -1.74 -6.14 17.58
C TYR A 146 -1.78 -7.64 17.26
N MET A 147 -2.80 -8.14 16.55
CA MET A 147 -2.82 -9.53 16.05
C MET A 147 -1.76 -9.81 14.95
N LEU A 148 -1.33 -8.79 14.21
CA LEU A 148 -0.28 -8.93 13.20
C LEU A 148 1.13 -8.89 13.81
N ILE A 149 1.29 -8.26 14.97
CA ILE A 149 2.57 -8.10 15.69
C ILE A 149 2.85 -9.25 16.67
N CYS A 150 1.84 -9.91 17.25
CA CYS A 150 2.01 -10.87 18.35
C CYS A 150 1.83 -12.38 18.02
N ILE A 151 1.94 -12.82 16.76
CA ILE A 151 2.03 -14.25 16.40
C ILE A 151 3.15 -14.47 15.39
#